data_AF-A0A1X0Z727-F1
#
_entry.id   AF-A0A1X0Z727-F1
#
_cell.length_a   1.000
_cell.length_b   1.000
_cell.length_c   1.000
_cell.angle_alpha   90.00
_cell.angle_beta   90.00
_cell.angle_gamma   90.00
#
_symmetry.space_group_name_H-M   'P 1'
#
loop_
_entity.id
_entity.type
_entity.pdbx_description
1 polymer ?
#
loop_
_entity_poly.entity_id
_entity_poly.type
_entity_poly.pdbx_seq_one_letter_code
_entity_poly.pdbx_strand_id
1 'polypeptide(L)' 'MTTEQTYSSWEEEITQLIADDLGITYSDAAGIVEGQDFYVTQSWGKGMDARQTADKVLNESQPKDTPAEE' A
#
# COMPACT_ATOMS: atom_id res chain seq x y z
N MET A 1 -25.77 -3.73 -9.48
CA MET A 1 -24.36 -3.79 -9.89
C MET A 1 -23.57 -3.72 -8.60
N THR A 2 -23.20 -4.88 -8.05
CA THR A 2 -22.34 -4.97 -6.88
C THR A 2 -21.04 -5.51 -7.40
N THR A 3 -20.08 -4.64 -7.69
CA THR A 3 -18.71 -5.06 -7.95
C THR A 3 -18.19 -5.62 -6.64
N GLU A 4 -18.21 -6.95 -6.51
CA GLU A 4 -17.37 -7.65 -5.55
C GLU A 4 -15.94 -7.23 -5.85
N GLN A 5 -15.44 -6.24 -5.10
CA GLN A 5 -14.05 -5.87 -5.18
C GLN A 5 -13.26 -7.10 -4.74
N THR A 6 -12.55 -7.72 -5.68
CA THR A 6 -11.73 -8.90 -5.39
C THR A 6 -10.43 -8.44 -4.76
N TYR A 7 -9.81 -9.32 -3.96
CA TYR A 7 -8.50 -9.04 -3.35
C TYR A 7 -7.48 -8.57 -4.40
N SER A 8 -7.45 -9.19 -5.58
CA SER A 8 -6.58 -8.78 -6.69
C SER A 8 -6.86 -7.37 -7.19
N SER A 9 -8.13 -7.01 -7.44
CA SER A 9 -8.48 -5.65 -7.88
C SER A 9 -8.17 -4.60 -6.82
N TRP A 10 -8.31 -4.95 -5.53
CA TRP A 10 -7.97 -4.09 -4.41
C TRP A 10 -6.46 -3.90 -4.26
N GLU A 11 -5.68 -4.96 -4.42
CA GLU A 11 -4.21 -4.93 -4.41
C GLU A 11 -3.65 -4.11 -5.58
N GLU A 12 -4.26 -4.22 -6.77
CA GLU A 12 -3.94 -3.37 -7.92
C GLU A 12 -4.23 -1.89 -7.62
N GLU A 13 -5.37 -1.57 -6.98
CA GLU A 13 -5.67 -0.20 -6.55
C GLU A 13 -4.66 0.33 -5.53
N ILE A 14 -4.27 -0.48 -4.54
CA ILE A 14 -3.22 -0.11 -3.56
C ILE A 14 -1.93 0.24 -4.29
N THR A 15 -1.52 -0.62 -5.22
CA THR A 15 -0.27 -0.44 -5.97
C THR A 15 -0.31 0.82 -6.82
N GLN A 16 -1.42 1.09 -7.49
CA GLN A 16 -1.60 2.34 -8.23
C GLN A 16 -1.58 3.57 -7.33
N LEU A 17 -2.22 3.52 -6.16
CA LEU A 17 -2.24 4.61 -5.20
C LEU A 17 -0.83 4.93 -4.68
N ILE A 18 -0.03 3.90 -4.38
CA ILE A 18 1.37 4.05 -3.96
C ILE A 18 2.22 4.66 -5.10
N ALA A 19 2.01 4.21 -6.33
CA ALA A 19 2.70 4.74 -7.49
C ALA A 19 2.39 6.24 -7.70
N ASP A 20 1.12 6.63 -7.58
CA ASP A 20 0.67 8.02 -7.71
C ASP A 20 1.20 8.91 -6.56
N ASP A 21 1.14 8.41 -5.32
CA ASP A 21 1.55 9.17 -4.12
C ASP A 21 3.06 9.44 -4.09
N LEU A 22 3.87 8.43 -4.45
CA LEU A 22 5.33 8.55 -4.54
C LEU A 22 5.82 9.09 -5.89
N GLY A 23 4.96 9.17 -6.91
CA GLY A 23 5.33 9.51 -8.28
C GLY A 23 6.31 8.51 -8.92
N ILE A 24 6.23 7.23 -8.53
CA ILE A 24 7.09 6.14 -9.01
C ILE A 24 6.38 5.26 -10.03
N THR A 25 7.09 4.32 -10.65
CA THR A 25 6.45 3.39 -11.58
C THR A 25 5.60 2.35 -10.84
N TYR A 26 4.58 1.82 -11.51
CA TYR A 26 3.77 0.71 -10.96
C TYR A 26 4.66 -0.47 -10.53
N SER A 27 5.74 -0.75 -11.26
CA SER A 27 6.64 -1.87 -10.94
C SER A 27 7.43 -1.62 -9.65
N ASP A 28 7.85 -0.38 -9.39
CA ASP A 28 8.47 0.00 -8.12
C ASP A 28 7.46 -0.07 -6.98
N ALA A 29 6.25 0.46 -7.20
CA ALA A 29 5.17 0.41 -6.21
C ALA A 29 4.76 -1.04 -5.89
N ALA A 30 4.71 -1.92 -6.87
CA ALA A 30 4.42 -3.34 -6.67
C ALA A 30 5.48 -3.97 -5.76
N GLY A 31 6.76 -3.67 -5.97
CA GLY A 31 7.83 -4.12 -5.09
C GLY A 31 7.69 -3.63 -3.63
N ILE A 32 7.13 -2.44 -3.42
CA ILE A 32 6.81 -1.93 -2.07
C ILE A 32 5.65 -2.71 -1.45
N VAL A 33 4.57 -2.94 -2.20
CA VAL A 33 3.40 -3.71 -1.76
C VAL A 33 3.79 -5.14 -1.42
N GLU A 34 4.54 -5.81 -2.28
CA GLU A 34 5.06 -7.16 -2.06
C GLU A 34 6.01 -7.20 -0.85
N GLY A 35 6.82 -6.15 -0.63
CA GLY A 35 7.65 -6.01 0.57
C GLY A 35 6.85 -5.87 1.87
N GLN A 36 5.60 -5.43 1.78
CA GLN A 36 4.68 -5.22 2.91
C GLN A 36 3.43 -6.12 2.83
N ASP A 37 3.52 -7.29 2.20
CA ASP A 37 2.40 -8.24 2.02
C ASP A 37 1.66 -8.55 3.33
N PHE A 38 2.39 -8.60 4.46
CA PHE A 38 1.81 -8.78 5.79
C PHE A 38 0.77 -7.69 6.12
N TYR A 39 1.08 -6.42 5.87
CA TYR A 39 0.17 -5.31 6.15
C TYR A 39 -0.99 -5.27 5.16
N VAL A 40 -0.76 -5.65 3.91
CA VAL A 40 -1.78 -5.76 2.87
C VAL A 40 -2.81 -6.82 3.27
N THR A 41 -2.36 -8.05 3.56
CA THR A 41 -3.23 -9.15 4.00
C THR A 41 -3.97 -8.81 5.32
N GLN A 42 -3.28 -8.18 6.28
CA GLN A 42 -3.90 -7.75 7.54
C GLN A 42 -5.00 -6.69 7.32
N SER A 43 -4.79 -5.77 6.38
CA SER A 43 -5.74 -4.69 6.08
C SER A 43 -6.97 -5.23 5.35
N TRP A 44 -6.78 -6.19 4.45
CA TRP A 44 -7.88 -6.93 3.82
C TRP A 44 -8.74 -7.67 4.85
N GLY A 45 -8.13 -8.40 5.78
CA GLY A 45 -8.85 -9.10 6.85
C GLY A 45 -9.61 -8.16 7.80
N LYS A 46 -9.22 -6.89 7.86
CA LYS A 46 -9.89 -5.83 8.64
C LYS A 46 -10.95 -5.07 7.84
N GLY A 47 -11.08 -5.33 6.54
CA GLY A 47 -11.97 -4.58 5.65
C GLY A 47 -11.55 -3.13 5.46
N MET A 48 -10.24 -2.84 5.46
CA MET A 48 -9.72 -1.50 5.16
C MET A 48 -9.78 -1.20 3.67
N ASP A 49 -10.04 0.06 3.33
CA ASP A 49 -9.99 0.53 1.94
C ASP A 49 -8.56 0.52 1.38
N ALA A 50 -8.45 0.39 0.06
CA ALA A 50 -7.17 0.39 -0.65
C ALA A 50 -6.31 1.61 -0.29
N ARG A 51 -6.92 2.79 -0.16
CA ARG A 51 -6.20 4.02 0.21
C ARG A 51 -5.67 4.02 1.64
N GLN A 52 -6.42 3.46 2.59
CA GLN A 52 -5.95 3.31 3.97
C GLN A 52 -4.78 2.32 4.05
N THR A 53 -4.85 1.23 3.27
CA THR A 53 -3.76 0.25 3.19
C THR A 53 -2.53 0.84 2.51
N ALA A 54 -2.69 1.57 1.41
CA ALA A 54 -1.60 2.23 0.70
C ALA A 54 -0.81 3.18 1.62
N ASP A 55 -1.51 4.05 2.34
CA ASP A 55 -0.91 4.98 3.31
C ASP A 55 -0.15 4.22 4.41
N LYS A 56 -0.72 3.13 4.91
CA LYS A 56 -0.07 2.27 5.91
C LYS A 56 1.18 1.58 5.38
N VAL A 57 1.10 1.02 4.18
CA VAL A 57 2.23 0.38 3.49
C VAL A 57 3.34 1.39 3.25
N LEU A 58 3.01 2.62 2.83
CA LEU A 58 3.96 3.71 2.67
C LEU A 58 4.63 4.08 3.99
N ASN A 59 3.85 4.26 5.06
CA ASN A 59 4.37 4.61 6.38
C ASN A 59 5.34 3.55 6.94
N GLU A 60 5.06 2.27 6.70
CA GLU A 60 5.91 1.16 7.13
C GLU A 60 7.09 0.88 6.18
N SER A 61 6.96 1.26 4.90
CA SER A 61 8.02 1.11 3.90
C SER A 61 9.05 2.23 3.92
N GLN A 62 8.65 3.43 4.33
CA GLN A 62 9.61 4.49 4.54
C GLN A 62 10.52 4.12 5.72
N PRO A 63 11.85 4.15 5.54
CA PRO A 63 12.72 4.13 6.70
C PRO A 63 12.31 5.32 7.56
N LYS A 64 12.04 5.05 8.83
CA LYS A 64 11.71 6.07 9.83
C LYS A 64 12.99 6.88 10.06
N ASP A 65 13.40 7.68 9.08
CA ASP A 65 14.44 8.69 9.21
C ASP A 65 13.84 9.78 10.10
N THR A 66 13.81 9.46 11.39
CA THR A 66 13.70 10.47 12.43
C THR A 66 15.10 11.11 12.44
N PRO A 67 15.21 12.42 12.16
CA PRO A 67 16.48 13.10 12.26
C PRO A 67 17.02 12.90 13.67
N ALA A 68 18.32 12.61 13.77
CA ALA A 68 19.06 12.97 14.96
C ALA A 68 18.87 14.48 15.16
N GLU A 69 17.95 14.88 16.03
CA GLU A 69 17.94 16.22 16.60
C GLU A 69 18.77 16.15 17.89
N GLU A 70 19.78 17.01 17.93
CA GLU A 70 20.92 17.08 18.86
C GLU A 70 20.56 17.27 20.34
#